data_AF-A0A3B1D5S1-F1
#
_entry.id   AF-A0A3B1D5S1-F1
#
_cell.length_a   1.000
_cell.length_b   1.000
_cell.length_c   1.000
_cell.angle_alpha   90.00
_cell.angle_beta   90.00
_cell.angle_gamma   90.00
#
_symmetry.space_group_name_H-M   'P 1'
#
loop_
_entity.id
_entity.type
_entity.pdbx_description
1 polymer ?
#
loop_
_entity_poly.entity_id
_entity_poly.type
_entity_poly.pdbx_seq_one_letter_code
_entity_poly.pdbx_strand_id
1 'polypeptide(L)'
;MTKGLIHIYTGEGKGKTTVSVGLAVRAKSRGWRVLFAQFMKPDYTGGELDLLQKLSIETRRFIEIKPPSFYPGIDRTELKKHSFEALREIQHSAQDFDLVIIDEFNNLVGAGIISESEAVNFMKSFCESTELVLTGRGATEGMIDIADYVTYM
;
A
#
# COMPACT_ATOMS: atom_id res chain seq x y z
N MET A 1 -7.34 6.05 23.08
CA MET A 1 -6.51 5.37 22.08
C MET A 1 -5.91 6.44 21.18
N THR A 2 -4.66 6.30 20.75
CA THR A 2 -4.01 7.26 19.86
C THR A 2 -4.57 7.09 18.45
N LYS A 3 -4.88 8.22 17.78
CA LYS A 3 -5.40 8.24 16.41
C LYS A 3 -4.33 7.68 15.44
N GLY A 4 -4.69 6.75 14.56
CA GLY A 4 -3.88 6.27 13.43
C GLY A 4 -3.76 7.36 12.37
N LEU A 5 -2.58 7.44 11.76
CA LEU A 5 -2.21 8.48 10.80
C LEU A 5 -2.06 7.89 9.39
N ILE A 6 -2.33 8.71 8.39
CA ILE A 6 -2.20 8.35 6.97
C ILE A 6 -0.94 9.00 6.39
N HIS A 7 -0.07 8.17 5.82
CA HIS A 7 1.22 8.56 5.27
C HIS A 7 1.23 8.27 3.77
N ILE A 8 1.69 9.22 2.97
CA ILE A 8 1.93 9.05 1.55
C ILE A 8 3.40 9.29 1.24
N TYR A 9 4.05 8.29 0.65
CA TYR A 9 5.38 8.41 0.06
C TYR A 9 5.25 8.40 -1.47
N THR A 10 5.36 9.57 -2.09
CA THR A 10 5.14 9.81 -3.52
C THR A 10 6.34 10.50 -4.18
N GLY A 11 6.24 10.84 -5.46
CA GLY A 11 7.30 11.49 -6.24
C GLY A 11 8.08 10.55 -7.16
N GLU A 12 8.96 11.11 -7.97
CA GLU A 12 9.65 10.38 -9.04
C GLU A 12 10.96 9.71 -8.61
N GLY A 13 11.52 10.11 -7.47
CA GLY A 13 12.77 9.57 -6.96
C GLY A 13 12.65 8.17 -6.37
N LYS A 14 13.80 7.52 -6.21
CA LYS A 14 13.90 6.21 -5.58
C LYS A 14 13.78 6.36 -4.06
N GLY A 15 13.18 5.36 -3.40
CA GLY A 15 13.24 5.22 -1.95
C GLY A 15 11.90 4.97 -1.26
N LYS A 16 10.77 5.18 -1.94
CA LYS A 16 9.41 5.03 -1.38
C LYS A 16 9.17 3.66 -0.73
N THR A 17 9.46 2.57 -1.44
CA THR A 17 9.38 1.21 -0.90
C THR A 17 10.43 0.97 0.19
N THR A 18 11.66 1.48 0.01
CA THR A 18 12.74 1.25 0.99
C THR A 18 12.46 1.93 2.33
N VAL A 19 11.89 3.15 2.32
CA VAL A 19 11.51 3.86 3.55
C VAL A 19 10.32 3.19 4.24
N SER A 20 9.35 2.66 3.48
CA SER A 20 8.23 1.92 4.06
C SER A 20 8.68 0.59 4.69
N VAL A 21 9.65 -0.12 4.08
CA VAL A 21 10.30 -1.29 4.69
C VAL A 21 11.02 -0.92 5.99
N GLY A 22 11.78 0.18 6.01
CA GLY A 22 12.43 0.67 7.23
C GLY A 22 11.43 1.00 8.35
N LEU A 23 10.29 1.58 7.99
CA LEU A 23 9.19 1.85 8.92
C LEU A 23 8.58 0.56 9.46
N ALA A 24 8.34 -0.45 8.61
CA ALA A 24 7.84 -1.76 9.02
C ALA A 24 8.76 -2.43 10.06
N VAL A 25 10.07 -2.43 9.80
CA VAL A 25 11.07 -2.98 10.71
C VAL A 25 11.09 -2.23 12.04
N ARG A 26 11.02 -0.88 12.00
CA ARG A 26 10.97 -0.05 13.21
C ARG A 26 9.72 -0.36 14.03
N ALA A 27 8.54 -0.39 13.41
CA ALA A 27 7.29 -0.69 14.10
C ALA A 27 7.33 -2.10 14.73
N LYS A 28 7.75 -3.11 13.96
CA LYS A 28 7.88 -4.47 14.47
C LYS A 28 8.83 -4.57 15.67
N SER A 29 9.95 -3.84 15.66
CA SER A 29 10.90 -3.80 16.79
C SER A 29 10.28 -3.22 18.08
N ARG A 30 9.18 -2.46 17.96
CA ARG A 30 8.39 -1.92 19.08
C ARG A 30 7.21 -2.80 19.47
N GLY A 31 7.12 -4.01 18.92
CA GLY A 31 6.06 -4.96 19.21
C GLY A 31 4.76 -4.73 18.43
N TRP A 32 4.76 -3.83 17.44
CA TRP A 32 3.57 -3.60 16.62
C TRP A 32 3.30 -4.79 15.69
N ARG A 33 2.02 -5.06 15.47
CA ARG A 33 1.51 -5.94 14.44
C ARG A 33 1.52 -5.17 13.13
N VAL A 34 2.26 -5.67 12.15
CA VAL A 34 2.49 -4.98 10.88
C VAL A 34 2.04 -5.86 9.73
N LEU A 35 1.25 -5.27 8.83
CA LEU A 35 0.91 -5.82 7.53
C LEU A 35 1.65 -5.05 6.43
N PHE A 36 2.34 -5.77 5.55
CA PHE A 36 2.99 -5.22 4.36
C PHE A 36 2.40 -5.84 3.09
N ALA A 37 1.56 -5.08 2.41
CA ALA A 37 0.93 -5.47 1.16
C ALA A 37 1.69 -4.90 -0.05
N GLN A 38 1.78 -5.65 -1.15
CA GLN A 38 2.39 -5.19 -2.40
C GLN A 38 1.45 -5.38 -3.60
N PHE A 39 1.28 -4.31 -4.37
CA PHE A 39 0.63 -4.29 -5.67
C PHE A 39 1.66 -4.05 -6.79
N MET A 40 1.31 -4.35 -8.05
CA MET A 40 2.10 -3.99 -9.24
C MET A 40 3.56 -4.48 -9.24
N LYS A 41 3.85 -5.58 -8.55
CA LYS A 41 5.20 -6.20 -8.54
C LYS A 41 5.28 -7.37 -9.52
N PRO A 42 6.48 -7.66 -10.05
CA PRO A 42 6.72 -8.87 -10.85
C PRO A 42 6.60 -10.14 -10.00
N ASP A 43 6.50 -11.29 -10.66
CA ASP A 43 6.21 -12.58 -10.00
C ASP A 43 7.33 -13.04 -9.02
N TYR A 44 8.58 -12.57 -9.20
CA TYR A 44 9.68 -12.89 -8.28
C TYR A 44 9.59 -12.11 -6.97
N THR A 45 10.03 -12.71 -5.87
CA THR A 45 10.07 -12.08 -4.54
C THR A 45 11.33 -11.23 -4.38
N GLY A 46 11.18 -9.96 -3.99
CA GLY A 46 12.30 -9.07 -3.65
C GLY A 46 12.91 -9.40 -2.29
N GLY A 47 14.18 -9.02 -2.09
CA GLY A 47 14.90 -9.27 -0.83
C GLY A 47 14.28 -8.55 0.38
N GLU A 48 13.58 -7.43 0.16
CA GLU A 48 12.84 -6.73 1.19
C GLU A 48 11.74 -7.61 1.79
N LEU A 49 11.00 -8.35 0.95
CA LEU A 49 9.90 -9.19 1.45
C LEU A 49 10.42 -10.40 2.22
N ASP A 50 11.50 -11.02 1.75
CA ASP A 50 12.19 -12.11 2.46
C ASP A 50 12.64 -11.67 3.85
N LEU A 51 13.21 -10.46 3.97
CA LEU A 51 13.54 -9.87 5.27
C LEU A 51 12.31 -9.69 6.16
N LEU A 52 11.24 -9.09 5.63
CA LEU A 52 10.02 -8.84 6.42
C LEU A 52 9.41 -10.15 6.93
N GLN A 53 9.37 -11.20 6.11
CA GLN A 53 8.90 -12.53 6.50
C GLN A 53 9.78 -13.16 7.59
N LYS A 54 11.11 -13.05 7.48
CA LYS A 54 12.05 -13.50 8.53
C LYS A 54 11.88 -12.77 9.86
N LEU A 55 11.36 -11.54 9.82
CA LEU A 55 11.02 -10.75 11.01
C LEU A 55 9.60 -11.03 11.52
N SER A 56 8.90 -12.02 10.97
CA SER A 56 7.51 -12.35 11.30
C SER A 56 6.57 -11.14 11.15
N ILE A 57 6.81 -10.32 10.12
CA ILE A 57 5.87 -9.32 9.64
C ILE A 57 4.94 -9.99 8.65
N GLU A 58 3.63 -9.72 8.74
CA GLU A 58 2.68 -10.29 7.81
C GLU A 58 2.85 -9.65 6.44
N THR A 59 2.98 -10.46 5.40
CA THR A 59 3.19 -9.99 4.04
C THR A 59 2.12 -10.52 3.11
N ARG A 60 1.54 -9.66 2.27
CA ARG A 60 0.58 -10.06 1.24
C ARG A 60 1.02 -9.54 -0.13
N ARG A 61 1.00 -10.40 -1.13
CA ARG A 61 1.35 -10.05 -2.51
C ARG A 61 0.16 -10.35 -3.40
N PHE A 62 -0.28 -9.35 -4.16
CA PHE A 62 -1.37 -9.50 -5.11
C PHE A 62 -0.78 -9.57 -6.52
N ILE A 63 -0.24 -10.73 -6.88
CA ILE A 63 0.59 -10.94 -8.09
C ILE A 63 -0.24 -10.90 -9.39
N GLU A 64 -1.54 -11.15 -9.28
CA GLU A 64 -2.53 -10.97 -10.34
C GLU A 64 -2.74 -9.49 -10.71
N ILE A 65 -2.30 -8.54 -9.86
CA ILE A 65 -2.43 -7.10 -10.12
C ILE A 65 -1.14 -6.55 -10.70
N LYS A 66 -1.01 -6.69 -12.03
CA LYS A 66 0.18 -6.31 -12.79
C LYS A 66 0.07 -4.90 -13.39
N PRO A 67 1.18 -4.17 -13.55
CA PRO A 67 1.18 -2.83 -14.13
C PRO A 67 0.85 -2.88 -15.63
N PRO A 68 -0.25 -2.24 -16.11
CA PRO A 68 -0.65 -2.31 -17.53
C PRO A 68 0.40 -1.80 -18.52
N SER A 69 1.30 -0.91 -18.09
CA SER A 69 2.40 -0.40 -18.91
C SER A 69 3.41 -1.47 -19.34
N PHE A 70 3.56 -2.54 -18.55
CA PHE A 70 4.43 -3.67 -18.88
C PHE A 70 3.65 -4.89 -19.41
N TYR A 71 2.33 -4.86 -19.32
CA TYR A 71 1.43 -5.94 -19.75
C TYR A 71 0.27 -5.37 -20.59
N PRO A 72 0.53 -4.91 -21.83
CA PRO A 72 -0.45 -4.16 -22.62
C PRO A 72 -1.72 -4.95 -23.01
N GLY A 73 -1.68 -6.29 -22.94
CA GLY A 73 -2.82 -7.16 -23.22
C GLY A 73 -3.62 -7.59 -21.98
N ILE A 74 -3.32 -7.05 -20.79
CA ILE A 74 -4.02 -7.42 -19.56
C ILE A 74 -5.48 -6.95 -19.59
N ASP A 75 -6.42 -7.80 -19.15
CA ASP A 75 -7.82 -7.42 -19.01
C ASP A 75 -7.97 -6.43 -17.85
N ARG A 76 -8.30 -5.18 -18.18
CA ARG A 76 -8.48 -4.11 -17.19
C ARG A 76 -9.69 -4.33 -16.28
N THR A 77 -10.68 -5.07 -16.74
CA THR A 77 -11.89 -5.40 -15.96
C THR A 77 -11.54 -6.41 -14.87
N GLU A 78 -10.82 -7.48 -15.22
CA GLU A 78 -10.31 -8.44 -14.23
C GLU A 78 -9.32 -7.78 -13.27
N LEU A 79 -8.42 -6.94 -13.80
CA LEU A 79 -7.46 -6.20 -12.98
C LEU A 79 -8.15 -5.31 -11.94
N LYS A 80 -9.20 -4.59 -12.34
CA LYS A 80 -10.03 -3.78 -11.45
C LYS A 80 -10.74 -4.63 -10.40
N LYS A 81 -11.32 -5.77 -10.81
CA LYS A 81 -11.99 -6.71 -9.90
C LYS A 81 -11.02 -7.25 -8.83
N HIS A 82 -9.88 -7.80 -9.23
CA HIS A 82 -8.88 -8.33 -8.30
C HIS A 82 -8.35 -7.22 -7.37
N SER A 83 -8.19 -6.00 -7.87
CA SER A 83 -7.79 -4.86 -7.04
C SER A 83 -8.80 -4.55 -5.94
N PHE A 84 -10.11 -4.59 -6.22
CA PHE A 84 -11.10 -4.41 -5.15
C PHE A 84 -11.15 -5.55 -4.17
N GLU A 85 -11.00 -6.80 -4.63
CA GLU A 85 -10.95 -7.97 -3.75
C GLU A 85 -9.78 -7.87 -2.78
N ALA A 86 -8.58 -7.55 -3.29
CA ALA A 86 -7.38 -7.32 -2.50
C ALA A 86 -7.54 -6.17 -1.50
N LEU A 87 -8.03 -5.00 -1.93
CA LEU A 87 -8.24 -3.86 -1.04
C LEU A 87 -9.27 -4.17 0.03
N ARG A 88 -10.36 -4.86 -0.33
CA ARG A 88 -11.37 -5.32 0.62
C ARG A 88 -10.75 -6.27 1.64
N GLU A 89 -9.93 -7.21 1.22
CA GLU A 89 -9.24 -8.15 2.12
C GLU A 89 -8.34 -7.42 3.12
N ILE A 90 -7.52 -6.47 2.66
CA ILE A 90 -6.68 -5.64 3.51
C ILE A 90 -7.55 -4.90 4.54
N GLN A 91 -8.60 -4.22 4.06
CA GLN A 91 -9.51 -3.43 4.89
C GLN A 91 -10.16 -4.27 5.99
N HIS A 92 -10.65 -5.47 5.69
CA HIS A 92 -11.31 -6.34 6.68
C HIS A 92 -10.38 -6.76 7.81
N SER A 93 -9.10 -6.93 7.52
CA SER A 93 -8.09 -7.32 8.52
C SER A 93 -7.36 -6.13 9.14
N ALA A 94 -7.63 -4.90 8.73
CA ALA A 94 -6.83 -3.73 9.14
C ALA A 94 -6.77 -3.54 10.66
N GLN A 95 -7.88 -3.82 11.37
CA GLN A 95 -7.98 -3.73 12.84
C GLN A 95 -7.07 -4.72 13.59
N ASP A 96 -6.58 -5.76 12.92
CA ASP A 96 -5.66 -6.75 13.50
C ASP A 96 -4.20 -6.25 13.49
N PHE A 97 -3.95 -5.08 12.87
CA PHE A 97 -2.63 -4.48 12.74
C PHE A 97 -2.59 -3.08 13.33
N ASP A 98 -1.43 -2.72 13.87
CA ASP A 98 -1.16 -1.37 14.34
C ASP A 98 -0.63 -0.49 13.19
N LEU A 99 0.00 -1.13 12.18
CA LEU A 99 0.51 -0.49 10.97
C LEU A 99 0.20 -1.35 9.72
N VAL A 100 -0.42 -0.73 8.73
CA VAL A 100 -0.65 -1.29 7.39
C VAL A 100 0.11 -0.49 6.36
N ILE A 101 1.01 -1.14 5.63
CA ILE A 101 1.75 -0.56 4.51
C ILE A 101 1.23 -1.18 3.23
N ILE A 102 0.92 -0.34 2.24
CA ILE A 102 0.51 -0.75 0.91
C ILE A 102 1.46 -0.15 -0.12
N ASP A 103 2.37 -1.00 -0.59
CA ASP A 103 3.37 -0.63 -1.58
C ASP A 103 2.75 -0.56 -2.99
N GLU A 104 3.06 0.51 -3.73
CA GLU A 104 2.56 0.82 -5.07
C GLU A 104 1.05 1.10 -5.19
N PHE A 105 0.37 1.39 -4.07
CA PHE A 105 -1.04 1.78 -4.07
C PHE A 105 -1.33 2.98 -4.98
N ASN A 106 -0.50 4.03 -4.92
CA ASN A 106 -0.72 5.25 -5.71
C ASN A 106 -0.73 4.96 -7.21
N ASN A 107 0.05 3.96 -7.65
CA ASN A 107 0.10 3.57 -9.05
C ASN A 107 -1.21 2.89 -9.49
N LEU A 108 -1.98 2.25 -8.61
CA LEU A 108 -3.32 1.74 -8.95
C LEU A 108 -4.23 2.87 -9.43
N VAL A 109 -4.15 4.02 -8.76
CA VAL A 109 -4.89 5.24 -9.09
C VAL A 109 -4.32 5.86 -10.36
N GLY A 110 -2.99 6.05 -10.42
CA GLY A 110 -2.31 6.64 -11.57
C GLY A 110 -2.48 5.84 -12.87
N ALA A 111 -2.63 4.52 -12.76
CA ALA A 111 -2.92 3.64 -13.89
C ALA A 111 -4.42 3.59 -14.25
N GLY A 112 -5.29 4.24 -13.49
CA GLY A 112 -6.75 4.23 -13.68
C GLY A 112 -7.40 2.86 -13.45
N ILE A 113 -6.84 2.04 -12.54
CA ILE A 113 -7.42 0.76 -12.14
C ILE A 113 -8.51 0.99 -11.09
N ILE A 114 -8.22 1.86 -10.13
CA ILE A 114 -9.19 2.45 -9.21
C ILE A 114 -9.24 3.96 -9.43
N SER A 115 -10.38 4.57 -9.18
CA SER A 115 -10.56 6.02 -9.23
C SER A 115 -10.05 6.69 -7.95
N GLU A 116 -9.79 8.00 -8.02
CA GLU A 116 -9.43 8.80 -6.85
C GLU A 116 -10.47 8.70 -5.74
N SER A 117 -11.77 8.78 -6.06
CA SER A 117 -12.83 8.71 -5.05
C SER A 117 -12.88 7.35 -4.35
N GLU A 118 -12.66 6.26 -5.08
CA GLU A 118 -12.52 4.91 -4.51
C GLU A 118 -11.29 4.82 -3.59
N ALA A 119 -10.16 5.42 -3.98
CA ALA A 119 -8.95 5.45 -3.16
C ALA A 119 -9.12 6.28 -1.87
N VAL A 120 -9.71 7.47 -1.96
CA VAL A 120 -10.01 8.35 -0.82
C VAL A 120 -10.99 7.68 0.14
N ASN A 121 -12.02 6.99 -0.37
CA ASN A 121 -12.95 6.25 0.47
C ASN A 121 -12.28 5.07 1.18
N PHE A 122 -11.39 4.36 0.48
CA PHE A 122 -10.58 3.31 1.09
C PHE A 122 -9.70 3.86 2.22
N MET A 123 -8.99 4.97 1.99
CA MET A 123 -8.16 5.62 3.01
C MET A 123 -8.95 6.04 4.25
N LYS A 124 -10.13 6.66 4.06
CA LYS A 124 -11.03 7.07 5.15
C LYS A 124 -11.61 5.91 5.95
N SER A 125 -11.57 4.70 5.41
CA SER A 125 -12.13 3.52 6.05
C SER A 125 -11.19 2.84 7.05
N PHE A 126 -9.92 3.26 7.11
CA PHE A 126 -8.98 2.75 8.10
C PHE A 126 -9.40 3.18 9.50
N CYS A 127 -9.41 2.22 10.42
CA CYS A 127 -9.91 2.43 11.78
C CYS A 127 -9.07 3.47 12.52
N GLU A 128 -9.69 4.09 13.53
CA GLU A 128 -9.08 5.20 14.26
C GLU A 128 -7.74 4.86 14.92
N SER A 129 -7.33 3.60 15.05
CA SER A 129 -6.09 3.21 15.74
C SER A 129 -5.01 2.60 14.84
N THR A 130 -5.27 2.38 13.56
CA THR A 130 -4.29 1.74 12.64
C THR A 130 -3.63 2.79 11.76
N GLU A 131 -2.30 2.84 11.76
CA GLU A 131 -1.56 3.68 10.82
C GLU A 131 -1.60 3.08 9.40
N LEU A 132 -1.81 3.94 8.41
CA LEU A 132 -1.82 3.58 6.99
C LEU A 132 -0.67 4.26 6.26
N VAL A 133 0.12 3.49 5.53
CA VAL A 133 1.19 4.01 4.69
C VAL A 133 0.97 3.57 3.25
N LEU A 134 0.89 4.53 2.34
CA LEU A 134 0.71 4.32 0.92
C LEU A 134 1.96 4.78 0.16
N THR A 135 2.42 3.96 -0.78
CA THR A 135 3.56 4.32 -1.63
C THR A 135 3.19 4.26 -3.12
N GLY A 136 4.06 4.83 -3.94
CA GLY A 136 3.96 4.81 -5.39
C GLY A 136 4.02 6.22 -5.97
N ARG A 137 4.07 6.34 -7.29
CA ARG A 137 4.10 7.62 -7.99
C ARG A 137 2.69 8.18 -8.13
N GLY A 138 2.59 9.49 -8.35
CA GLY A 138 1.33 10.11 -8.76
C GLY A 138 0.20 10.04 -7.74
N ALA A 139 0.49 10.13 -6.43
CA ALA A 139 -0.55 10.39 -5.43
C ALA A 139 -1.37 11.63 -5.85
N THR A 140 -2.69 11.49 -5.87
CA THR A 140 -3.57 12.54 -6.38
C THR A 140 -3.87 13.60 -5.31
N GLU A 141 -4.38 14.75 -5.72
CA GLU A 141 -4.69 15.88 -4.81
C GLU A 141 -5.67 15.45 -3.71
N GLY A 142 -6.74 14.74 -4.06
CA GLY A 142 -7.72 14.26 -3.07
C GLY A 142 -7.13 13.27 -2.06
N MET A 143 -6.11 12.49 -2.44
CA MET A 143 -5.38 11.62 -1.51
C MET A 143 -4.45 12.42 -0.59
N ILE A 144 -3.76 13.41 -1.16
CA ILE A 144 -2.85 14.31 -0.43
C ILE A 144 -3.61 15.11 0.64
N ASP A 145 -4.78 15.63 0.29
CA ASP A 145 -5.59 16.49 1.18
C ASP A 145 -6.04 15.79 2.48
N ILE A 146 -6.18 14.47 2.45
CA ILE A 146 -6.62 13.69 3.62
C ILE A 146 -5.48 12.98 4.35
N ALA A 147 -4.25 13.02 3.82
CA ALA A 147 -3.10 12.41 4.45
C ALA A 147 -2.55 13.30 5.57
N ASP A 148 -2.18 12.69 6.70
CA ASP A 148 -1.53 13.42 7.80
C ASP A 148 -0.05 13.72 7.47
N TYR A 149 0.60 12.88 6.65
CA TYR A 149 1.96 13.10 6.14
C TYR A 149 2.06 12.84 4.65
N VAL A 150 2.72 13.75 3.93
CA VAL A 150 3.10 13.56 2.53
C VAL A 150 4.57 13.85 2.36
N THR A 151 5.31 12.88 1.85
CA THR A 151 6.73 13.04 1.49
C THR A 151 6.89 12.83 0.00
N TYR A 152 7.53 13.82 -0.65
CA TYR A 152 7.96 13.74 -2.04
C TYR A 152 9.41 13.28 -2.10
N MET A 153 9.66 12.23 -2.87
CA MET A 153 10.98 11.65 -3.12
C MET A 153 11.35 11.81 -4.58
#